data_AF-B8F8V0-F1
#
_entry.id   AF-B8F8V0-F1
#
_cell.length_a   1.000
_cell.length_b   1.000
_cell.length_c   1.000
_cell.angle_alpha   90.00
_cell.angle_beta   90.00
_cell.angle_gamma   90.00
#
_symmetry.space_group_name_H-M   'P 1'
#
loop_
_entity.id
_entity.type
_entity.pdbx_description
1 polymer ?
#
loop_
_entity_poly.entity_id
_entity_poly.type
_entity_poly.pdbx_seq_one_letter_code
_entity_poly.pdbx_strand_id
1 'polypeptide(L)'
;MAWTYDSIGNILSKSQDGSSMTYAYNSVTHKLDTVTAGGTAYNYSYDANGNITACPKLEGASSISATLAIAYNVDNMPTQVVKSESGQPDVTTNFYYDGNGARVRKEVVGEGTTFYASQYYEVKNGVATKYIFGADRRIAKITDGEGIQYFSKDHLGSSTVVTDDSGAVVEQADYRPFGEDRFYTGTVATPTPYKYTDQELDESTGLYNYDARHYDPAIGRFISPDSLIPNLYDPQQLNPYAYCRNNPLIYVDPSGHYTVGDIDASHDACLGFFGGSVDDIGRLSSLWSNNRTEEAYTSTNTNLSKPLVLVSTLEQTRPMWQAASAFGVADLIGIAARSVLPQAVGLAVQPHLEEYAEKNKHGGLQGWVFGPLESYLFGDKAKEAQNQTTETIAQEATQEKTDDIGVYHRIKSDTQTFVDAMMIQKTGELWGGIPHNGKNTDIPCVKAYTGPLLEGQIGIEFTTSVKPDSYHPNTAYWSAGNPGVQVRGGYAVINVTVTKNTHSILDY
;
A
#
# COMPACT_ATOMS: atom_id res chain seq x y z
N MET A 1 14.91 -0.75 32.44
CA MET A 1 14.66 -1.98 31.68
C MET A 1 15.90 -2.28 30.86
N ALA A 2 16.17 -3.54 30.53
CA ALA A 2 17.33 -3.93 29.73
C ALA A 2 17.01 -5.18 28.90
N TRP A 3 17.59 -5.24 27.70
CA TRP A 3 17.52 -6.40 26.80
C TRP A 3 18.93 -6.82 26.40
N THR A 4 19.15 -8.12 26.24
CA THR A 4 20.38 -8.68 25.66
C THR A 4 20.03 -9.52 24.44
N TYR A 5 20.96 -9.66 23.50
CA TYR A 5 20.72 -10.30 22.22
C TYR A 5 21.86 -11.26 21.88
N ASP A 6 21.57 -12.30 21.10
CA ASP A 6 22.61 -13.11 20.44
C ASP A 6 23.13 -12.42 19.16
N SER A 7 24.14 -13.02 18.52
CA SER A 7 24.76 -12.48 17.31
C SER A 7 23.87 -12.53 16.06
N ILE A 8 22.68 -13.15 16.13
CA ILE A 8 21.71 -13.26 15.04
C ILE A 8 20.39 -12.55 15.38
N GLY A 9 20.39 -11.70 16.41
CA GLY A 9 19.27 -10.82 16.76
C GLY A 9 18.08 -11.54 17.40
N ASN A 10 18.28 -12.60 18.17
CA ASN A 10 17.27 -13.08 19.13
C ASN A 10 17.46 -12.41 20.51
N ILE A 11 16.36 -12.00 21.16
CA ILE A 11 16.35 -11.50 22.54
C ILE A 11 16.74 -12.65 23.49
N LEU A 12 17.92 -12.62 24.12
CA LEU A 12 18.37 -13.63 25.10
C LEU A 12 17.82 -13.39 26.51
N SER A 13 17.63 -12.12 26.90
CA SER A 13 17.03 -11.78 28.19
C SER A 13 16.32 -10.43 28.14
N LYS A 14 15.29 -10.28 28.98
CA LYS A 14 14.56 -9.04 29.24
C LYS A 14 14.52 -8.81 30.76
N SER A 15 14.87 -7.62 31.22
CA SER A 15 14.74 -7.19 32.62
C SER A 15 13.87 -5.95 32.74
N GLN A 16 12.88 -6.03 33.62
CA GLN A 16 11.77 -5.09 33.72
C GLN A 16 11.23 -5.09 35.14
N ASP A 17 11.03 -3.90 35.70
CA ASP A 17 10.34 -3.66 36.97
C ASP A 17 10.89 -4.48 38.17
N GLY A 18 12.21 -4.76 38.16
CA GLY A 18 12.92 -5.53 39.17
C GLY A 18 13.05 -7.03 38.87
N SER A 19 12.29 -7.55 37.91
CA SER A 19 12.32 -8.94 37.46
C SER A 19 13.17 -9.14 36.21
N SER A 20 13.44 -10.40 35.88
CA SER A 20 14.10 -10.81 34.63
C SER A 20 13.55 -12.13 34.11
N MET A 21 13.52 -12.23 32.78
CA MET A 21 13.21 -13.45 32.04
C MET A 21 14.30 -13.73 31.02
N THR A 22 14.57 -15.01 30.76
CA THR A 22 15.54 -15.45 29.75
C THR A 22 14.86 -16.32 28.70
N TYR A 23 15.40 -16.31 27.49
CA TYR A 23 14.84 -16.96 26.32
C TYR A 23 15.87 -17.95 25.79
N ALA A 24 15.44 -19.15 25.40
CA ALA A 24 16.26 -20.12 24.69
C ALA A 24 15.60 -20.46 23.35
N TYR A 25 16.42 -20.52 22.30
CA TYR A 25 15.96 -20.66 20.93
C TYR A 25 16.53 -21.91 20.27
N ASN A 26 15.77 -22.40 19.29
CA ASN A 26 16.29 -23.32 18.31
C ASN A 26 17.39 -22.63 17.50
N SER A 27 18.61 -23.20 17.53
CA SER A 27 19.82 -22.58 16.97
C SER A 27 19.85 -22.39 15.45
N VAL A 28 18.83 -22.85 14.72
CA VAL A 28 18.75 -22.76 13.25
C VAL A 28 17.52 -21.97 12.79
N THR A 29 16.40 -22.06 13.50
CA THR A 29 15.09 -21.60 12.98
C THR A 29 14.54 -20.33 13.64
N HIS A 30 15.28 -19.72 14.58
CA HIS A 30 14.82 -18.60 15.42
C HIS A 30 13.53 -18.87 16.22
N LYS A 31 13.00 -20.10 16.23
CA LYS A 31 11.90 -20.54 17.08
C LYS A 31 12.32 -20.41 18.54
N LEU A 32 11.45 -19.80 19.36
CA LEU A 32 11.62 -19.65 20.79
C LEU A 32 11.24 -20.97 21.45
N ASP A 33 12.20 -21.79 21.86
CA ASP A 33 11.89 -23.10 22.46
C ASP A 33 11.33 -22.93 23.89
N THR A 34 11.95 -22.05 24.69
CA THR A 34 11.52 -21.80 26.08
C THR A 34 11.72 -20.35 26.52
N VAL A 35 10.86 -19.91 27.44
CA VAL A 35 11.07 -18.71 28.28
C VAL A 35 11.16 -19.15 29.74
N THR A 36 12.19 -18.70 30.45
CA THR A 36 12.28 -18.84 31.90
C THR A 36 11.89 -17.53 32.57
N ALA A 37 10.81 -17.53 33.34
CA ALA A 37 10.31 -16.39 34.12
C ALA A 37 10.05 -16.85 35.56
N GLY A 38 10.40 -16.02 36.56
CA GLY A 38 10.26 -16.39 37.98
C GLY A 38 11.02 -17.65 38.39
N GLY A 39 12.06 -18.04 37.64
CA GLY A 39 12.80 -19.29 37.82
C GLY A 39 12.12 -20.55 37.26
N THR A 40 10.94 -20.43 36.63
CA THR A 40 10.22 -21.54 35.99
C THR A 40 10.37 -21.44 34.47
N ALA A 41 10.71 -22.55 33.81
CA ALA A 41 10.80 -22.65 32.35
C ALA A 41 9.46 -23.05 31.75
N TYR A 42 9.02 -22.31 30.74
CA TYR A 42 7.80 -22.52 29.98
C TYR A 42 8.14 -22.79 28.52
N ASN A 43 7.60 -23.87 27.95
CA ASN A 43 7.90 -24.32 26.60
C ASN A 43 6.90 -23.74 25.58
N TYR A 44 7.34 -23.64 24.33
CA TYR A 44 6.51 -23.28 23.19
C TYR A 44 6.42 -24.48 22.22
N SER A 45 5.23 -24.70 21.68
CA SER A 45 4.96 -25.71 20.66
C SER A 45 4.72 -25.05 19.31
N TYR A 46 5.13 -25.72 18.24
CA TYR A 46 5.07 -25.21 16.88
C TYR A 46 4.47 -26.24 15.92
N ASP A 47 3.86 -25.77 14.84
CA ASP A 47 3.61 -26.60 13.66
C ASP A 47 4.84 -26.71 12.73
N ALA A 48 4.66 -27.40 11.60
CA ALA A 48 5.71 -27.59 10.60
C ALA A 48 6.13 -26.28 9.91
N ASN A 49 5.19 -25.35 9.70
CA ASN A 49 5.45 -24.03 9.09
C ASN A 49 6.17 -23.09 10.07
N GLY A 50 6.04 -23.33 11.37
CA GLY A 50 6.66 -22.54 12.43
C GLY A 50 5.71 -21.60 13.15
N ASN A 51 4.40 -21.76 12.99
CA ASN A 51 3.44 -21.03 13.79
C ASN A 51 3.39 -21.60 15.22
N ILE A 52 3.32 -20.75 16.24
CA ILE A 52 3.16 -21.18 17.64
C ILE A 52 1.76 -21.79 17.81
N THR A 53 1.69 -23.08 18.14
CA THR A 53 0.43 -23.81 18.38
C THR A 53 0.07 -23.93 19.85
N ALA A 54 1.04 -23.80 20.76
CA ALA A 54 0.79 -23.62 22.19
C ALA A 54 1.91 -22.84 22.87
N CYS A 55 1.57 -21.95 23.80
CA CYS A 55 2.54 -21.15 24.55
C CYS A 55 2.02 -20.69 25.92
N PRO A 56 2.92 -20.28 26.84
CA PRO A 56 2.52 -19.42 27.95
C PRO A 56 2.06 -18.05 27.46
N LYS A 57 1.08 -17.44 28.14
CA LYS A 57 0.86 -16.00 28.10
C LYS A 57 1.51 -15.36 29.32
N LEU A 58 2.49 -14.50 29.08
CA LEU A 58 3.29 -13.84 30.12
C LEU A 58 2.69 -12.48 30.49
N GLU A 59 2.82 -12.12 31.77
CA GLU A 59 2.54 -10.77 32.27
C GLU A 59 3.81 -10.18 32.90
N GLY A 60 4.41 -9.23 32.18
CA GLY A 60 5.73 -8.70 32.53
C GLY A 60 6.82 -9.78 32.46
N ALA A 61 7.80 -9.67 33.35
CA ALA A 61 8.97 -10.54 33.39
C ALA A 61 8.99 -11.53 34.58
N SER A 62 7.85 -11.73 35.25
CA SER A 62 7.78 -12.45 36.53
C SER A 62 7.06 -13.80 36.44
N SER A 63 5.96 -13.87 35.69
CA SER A 63 5.02 -14.99 35.74
C SER A 63 4.18 -15.09 34.46
N ILE A 64 3.56 -16.25 34.26
CA ILE A 64 2.48 -16.43 33.28
C ILE A 64 1.13 -16.11 33.94
N SER A 65 0.18 -15.59 33.18
CA SER A 65 -1.21 -15.46 33.61
C SER A 65 -2.13 -16.51 32.98
N ALA A 66 -1.80 -16.99 31.79
CA ALA A 66 -2.56 -18.03 31.09
C ALA A 66 -1.66 -18.92 30.22
N THR A 67 -2.24 -19.90 29.56
CA THR A 67 -1.67 -20.55 28.37
C THR A 67 -2.56 -20.30 27.16
N LEU A 68 -1.97 -20.18 25.97
CA LEU A 68 -2.70 -20.13 24.70
C LEU A 68 -2.54 -21.47 23.97
N ALA A 69 -3.61 -21.96 23.37
CA ALA A 69 -3.58 -22.94 22.28
C ALA A 69 -4.12 -22.28 21.01
N ILE A 70 -3.43 -22.46 19.88
CA ILE A 70 -3.67 -21.68 18.65
C ILE A 70 -3.77 -22.61 17.44
N ALA A 71 -4.86 -22.47 16.69
CA ALA A 71 -5.08 -23.14 15.42
C ALA A 71 -4.95 -22.14 14.26
N TYR A 72 -4.47 -22.60 13.10
CA TYR A 72 -4.20 -21.79 11.91
C TYR A 72 -4.94 -22.35 10.69
N ASN A 73 -5.15 -21.52 9.67
CA ASN A 73 -5.54 -21.97 8.34
C ASN A 73 -4.31 -22.34 7.49
N VAL A 74 -4.55 -22.68 6.21
CA VAL A 74 -3.48 -23.01 5.25
C VAL A 74 -2.58 -21.84 4.89
N ASP A 75 -3.03 -20.61 5.14
CA ASP A 75 -2.32 -19.36 4.85
C ASP A 75 -1.53 -18.84 6.07
N ASN A 76 -1.35 -19.66 7.11
CA ASN A 76 -0.69 -19.33 8.38
C ASN A 76 -1.36 -18.22 9.22
N MET A 77 -2.64 -17.94 9.00
CA MET A 77 -3.43 -17.00 9.82
C MET A 77 -4.12 -17.72 10.99
N PRO A 78 -4.08 -17.20 12.24
CA PRO A 78 -4.77 -17.79 13.38
C PRO A 78 -6.28 -17.84 13.16
N THR A 79 -6.91 -19.02 13.20
CA THR A 79 -8.37 -19.20 13.09
C THR A 79 -9.05 -19.36 14.43
N GLN A 80 -8.33 -19.85 15.45
CA GLN A 80 -8.82 -19.96 16.81
C GLN A 80 -7.68 -19.79 17.81
N VAL A 81 -7.93 -19.04 18.88
CA VAL A 81 -7.09 -18.98 20.09
C VAL A 81 -7.94 -19.35 21.28
N VAL A 82 -7.50 -20.34 22.06
CA VAL A 82 -8.06 -20.71 23.36
C VAL A 82 -7.11 -20.21 24.44
N LYS A 83 -7.57 -19.28 25.29
CA LYS A 83 -6.84 -18.79 26.46
C LYS A 83 -7.35 -19.51 27.71
N SER A 84 -6.46 -20.26 28.38
CA SER A 84 -6.75 -21.01 29.60
C SER A 84 -6.07 -20.36 30.81
N GLU A 85 -6.85 -19.93 31.80
CA GLU A 85 -6.38 -19.31 33.03
C GLU A 85 -6.78 -20.15 34.25
N SER A 86 -5.91 -20.22 35.26
CA SER A 86 -6.11 -21.14 36.39
C SER A 86 -7.33 -20.75 37.23
N GLY A 87 -8.32 -21.65 37.28
CA GLY A 87 -9.56 -21.44 38.03
C GLY A 87 -10.63 -20.63 37.29
N GLN A 88 -10.39 -20.26 36.03
CA GLN A 88 -11.36 -19.62 35.14
C GLN A 88 -11.82 -20.59 34.04
N PRO A 89 -12.99 -20.38 33.41
CA PRO A 89 -13.34 -21.09 32.18
C PRO A 89 -12.42 -20.65 31.02
N ASP A 90 -12.18 -21.56 30.08
CA ASP A 90 -11.39 -21.26 28.86
C ASP A 90 -12.10 -20.21 27.99
N VAL A 91 -11.37 -19.17 27.60
CA VAL A 91 -11.86 -18.15 26.66
C VAL A 91 -11.46 -18.55 25.25
N THR A 92 -12.45 -18.90 24.41
CA THR A 92 -12.22 -19.25 23.00
C THR A 92 -12.52 -18.04 22.12
N THR A 93 -11.54 -17.62 21.31
CA THR A 93 -11.69 -16.58 20.29
C THR A 93 -11.55 -17.21 18.90
N ASN A 94 -12.55 -17.06 18.05
CA ASN A 94 -12.54 -17.49 16.65
C ASN A 94 -12.33 -16.28 15.72
N PHE A 95 -11.52 -16.44 14.69
CA PHE A 95 -11.23 -15.41 13.69
C PHE A 95 -11.60 -15.88 12.28
N TYR A 96 -12.09 -14.95 11.47
CA TYR A 96 -12.46 -15.20 10.08
C TYR A 96 -11.92 -14.09 9.19
N TYR A 97 -11.40 -14.49 8.03
CA TYR A 97 -10.70 -13.63 7.08
C TYR A 97 -11.39 -13.70 5.71
N ASP A 98 -11.21 -12.66 4.89
CA ASP A 98 -11.60 -12.69 3.48
C ASP A 98 -10.54 -13.38 2.60
N GLY A 99 -10.78 -13.42 1.28
CA GLY A 99 -9.85 -14.01 0.33
C GLY A 99 -8.54 -13.24 0.10
N ASN A 100 -8.38 -12.06 0.71
CA ASN A 100 -7.14 -11.28 0.70
C ASN A 100 -6.38 -11.38 2.04
N GLY A 101 -6.89 -12.15 3.01
CA GLY A 101 -6.33 -12.25 4.36
C GLY A 101 -6.78 -11.15 5.32
N ALA A 102 -7.67 -10.23 4.91
CA ALA A 102 -8.16 -9.20 5.81
C ALA A 102 -9.16 -9.79 6.82
N ARG A 103 -9.00 -9.46 8.11
CA ARG A 103 -9.89 -9.95 9.18
C ARG A 103 -11.27 -9.31 9.07
N VAL A 104 -12.30 -10.11 8.84
CA VAL A 104 -13.70 -9.64 8.66
C VAL A 104 -14.60 -9.92 9.86
N ARG A 105 -14.24 -10.90 10.71
CA ARG A 105 -15.01 -11.23 11.92
C ARG A 105 -14.10 -11.78 13.02
N LYS A 106 -14.37 -11.34 14.26
CA LYS A 106 -13.83 -11.89 15.52
C LYS A 106 -14.99 -12.28 16.41
N GLU A 107 -15.00 -13.51 16.94
CA GLU A 107 -16.03 -14.01 17.85
C GLU A 107 -15.36 -14.50 19.13
N VAL A 108 -15.75 -13.94 20.28
CA VAL A 108 -15.35 -14.45 21.60
C VAL A 108 -16.53 -15.26 22.14
N VAL A 109 -16.34 -16.57 22.27
CA VAL A 109 -17.40 -17.53 22.55
C VAL A 109 -18.02 -17.25 23.92
N GLY A 110 -19.31 -16.93 23.94
CA GLY A 110 -20.05 -16.58 25.15
C GLY A 110 -20.08 -15.09 25.49
N GLU A 111 -19.24 -14.26 24.86
CA GLU A 111 -19.17 -12.81 25.11
C GLU A 111 -19.72 -11.97 23.95
N GLY A 112 -19.37 -12.30 22.69
CA GLY A 112 -19.73 -11.42 21.59
C GLY A 112 -19.11 -11.69 20.23
N THR A 113 -19.48 -10.85 19.26
CA THR A 113 -18.91 -10.81 17.91
C THR A 113 -18.60 -9.38 17.51
N THR A 114 -17.43 -9.18 16.92
CA THR A 114 -17.03 -7.96 16.20
C THR A 114 -17.00 -8.28 14.71
N PHE A 115 -17.65 -7.45 13.90
CA PHE A 115 -17.58 -7.47 12.44
C PHE A 115 -16.76 -6.27 11.96
N TYR A 116 -15.78 -6.50 11.11
CA TYR A 116 -14.96 -5.45 10.51
C TYR A 116 -15.38 -5.29 9.06
N ALA A 117 -15.97 -4.14 8.70
CA ALA A 117 -16.36 -3.86 7.32
C ALA A 117 -15.22 -3.19 6.54
N SER A 118 -14.37 -2.43 7.24
CA SER A 118 -13.12 -1.83 6.76
C SER A 118 -12.37 -1.23 7.95
N GLN A 119 -11.14 -0.73 7.74
CA GLN A 119 -10.41 0.07 8.75
C GLN A 119 -11.18 1.28 9.28
N TYR A 120 -12.21 1.74 8.55
CA TYR A 120 -13.04 2.89 8.91
C TYR A 120 -14.31 2.53 9.71
N TYR A 121 -14.68 1.25 9.79
CA TYR A 121 -15.98 0.85 10.36
C TYR A 121 -16.02 -0.59 10.87
N GLU A 122 -16.40 -0.72 12.14
CA GLU A 122 -16.64 -2.00 12.80
C GLU A 122 -17.96 -1.97 13.59
N VAL A 123 -18.49 -3.16 13.90
CA VAL A 123 -19.66 -3.34 14.75
C VAL A 123 -19.37 -4.41 15.80
N LYS A 124 -19.31 -4.03 17.08
CA LYS A 124 -19.11 -4.93 18.23
C LYS A 124 -20.44 -5.09 18.96
N ASN A 125 -21.00 -6.30 19.00
CA ASN A 125 -22.26 -6.62 19.68
C ASN A 125 -23.46 -5.70 19.31
N GLY A 126 -23.49 -5.21 18.07
CA GLY A 126 -24.54 -4.31 17.56
C GLY A 126 -24.27 -2.82 17.77
N VAL A 127 -23.22 -2.45 18.52
CA VAL A 127 -22.74 -1.06 18.64
C VAL A 127 -21.77 -0.79 17.50
N ALA A 128 -22.05 0.21 16.66
CA ALA A 128 -21.15 0.61 15.59
C ALA A 128 -20.09 1.61 16.06
N THR A 129 -18.88 1.47 15.53
CA THR A 129 -17.81 2.46 15.66
C THR A 129 -17.29 2.86 14.28
N LYS A 130 -17.26 4.16 14.01
CA LYS A 130 -16.64 4.78 12.83
C LYS A 130 -15.29 5.33 13.21
N TYR A 131 -14.25 5.03 12.44
CA TYR A 131 -12.92 5.62 12.60
C TYR A 131 -12.68 6.71 11.55
N ILE A 132 -12.18 7.85 12.02
CA ILE A 132 -11.87 9.02 11.22
C ILE A 132 -10.36 9.12 11.10
N PHE A 133 -9.86 9.19 9.86
CA PHE A 133 -8.44 9.29 9.55
C PHE A 133 -8.11 10.67 8.96
N GLY A 134 -6.96 11.20 9.36
CA GLY A 134 -6.31 12.35 8.73
C GLY A 134 -5.06 11.85 8.03
N ALA A 135 -5.03 11.90 6.69
CA ALA A 135 -4.11 11.10 5.88
C ALA A 135 -4.21 9.60 6.27
N ASP A 136 -3.10 9.00 6.71
CA ASP A 136 -2.97 7.61 7.13
C ASP A 136 -3.16 7.39 8.64
N ARG A 137 -3.35 8.44 9.44
CA ARG A 137 -3.43 8.36 10.91
C ARG A 137 -4.87 8.40 11.42
N ARG A 138 -5.25 7.46 12.29
CA ARG A 138 -6.53 7.49 13.03
C ARG A 138 -6.52 8.67 13.99
N ILE A 139 -7.39 9.67 13.77
CA ILE A 139 -7.45 10.92 14.56
C ILE A 139 -8.68 11.02 15.46
N ALA A 140 -9.76 10.30 15.14
CA ALA A 140 -10.93 10.22 16.01
C ALA A 140 -11.71 8.92 15.78
N LYS A 141 -12.61 8.58 16.71
CA LYS A 141 -13.69 7.62 16.50
C LYS A 141 -15.04 8.22 16.89
N ILE A 142 -16.11 7.69 16.31
CA ILE A 142 -17.49 7.94 16.71
C ILE A 142 -18.12 6.59 17.02
N THR A 143 -18.46 6.36 18.28
CA THR A 143 -19.13 5.14 18.74
C THR A 143 -20.59 5.45 19.07
N ASP A 144 -21.50 4.60 18.60
CA ASP A 144 -22.94 4.79 18.81
C ASP A 144 -23.28 4.85 20.31
N GLY A 145 -23.75 6.01 20.77
CA GLY A 145 -24.08 6.28 22.18
C GLY A 145 -22.98 6.96 23.00
N GLU A 146 -21.75 7.09 22.48
CA GLU A 146 -20.61 7.72 23.20
C GLU A 146 -20.12 9.04 22.58
N GLY A 147 -20.67 9.46 21.44
CA GLY A 147 -20.26 10.69 20.76
C GLY A 147 -18.95 10.54 19.97
N ILE A 148 -18.26 11.66 19.76
CA ILE A 148 -16.94 11.69 19.11
C ILE A 148 -15.83 11.70 20.17
N GLN A 149 -14.79 10.91 19.93
CA GLN A 149 -13.60 10.80 20.77
C GLN A 149 -12.35 10.99 19.90
N TYR A 150 -11.39 11.79 20.37
CA TYR A 150 -10.20 12.20 19.62
C TYR A 150 -8.94 11.51 20.13
N PHE A 151 -8.08 11.06 19.22
CA PHE A 151 -6.83 10.37 19.55
C PHE A 151 -5.65 11.35 19.57
N SER A 152 -4.95 11.40 20.70
CA SER A 152 -3.57 11.89 20.79
C SER A 152 -2.63 10.69 20.77
N LYS A 153 -1.59 10.77 19.93
CA LYS A 153 -0.67 9.68 19.65
C LYS A 153 0.77 10.00 20.06
N ASP A 154 1.55 8.98 20.40
CA ASP A 154 3.00 9.10 20.56
C ASP A 154 3.73 9.19 19.19
N HIS A 155 5.07 9.21 19.22
CA HIS A 155 5.88 9.31 18.01
C HIS A 155 5.81 8.06 17.12
N LEU A 156 5.48 6.90 17.68
CA LEU A 156 5.24 5.63 16.98
C LEU A 156 3.79 5.51 16.45
N GLY A 157 2.93 6.50 16.72
CA GLY A 157 1.51 6.45 16.37
C GLY A 157 0.64 5.66 17.36
N SER A 158 1.16 5.22 18.50
CA SER A 158 0.38 4.55 19.55
C SER A 158 -0.64 5.50 20.19
N SER A 159 -1.83 5.02 20.53
CA SER A 159 -2.87 5.83 21.18
C SER A 159 -2.56 6.09 22.66
N THR A 160 -2.06 7.27 23.03
CA THR A 160 -1.66 7.58 24.42
C THR A 160 -2.73 8.28 25.24
N VAL A 161 -3.52 9.16 24.63
CA VAL A 161 -4.61 9.87 25.31
C VAL A 161 -5.81 9.98 24.37
N VAL A 162 -6.99 9.63 24.86
CA VAL A 162 -8.26 9.82 24.17
C VAL A 162 -9.08 10.86 24.92
N THR A 163 -9.61 11.86 24.21
CA THR A 163 -10.49 12.88 24.80
C THR A 163 -11.88 12.85 24.17
N ASP A 164 -12.91 13.20 24.94
CA ASP A 164 -14.28 13.40 24.43
C ASP A 164 -14.45 14.73 23.68
N ASP A 165 -15.69 15.03 23.29
CA ASP A 165 -16.09 16.26 22.58
C ASP A 165 -16.00 17.54 23.44
N SER A 166 -15.91 17.40 24.76
CA SER A 166 -15.62 18.49 25.70
C SER A 166 -14.12 18.73 25.92
N GLY A 167 -13.27 17.80 25.45
CA GLY A 167 -11.83 17.79 25.67
C GLY A 167 -11.41 17.15 27.01
N ALA A 168 -12.31 16.45 27.71
CA ALA A 168 -11.97 15.70 28.90
C ALA A 168 -11.30 14.37 28.54
N VAL A 169 -10.31 13.95 29.32
CA VAL A 169 -9.60 12.66 29.11
C VAL A 169 -10.50 11.50 29.52
N VAL A 170 -10.75 10.58 28.59
CA VAL A 170 -11.62 9.41 28.77
C VAL A 170 -10.88 8.06 28.64
N GLU A 171 -9.69 8.06 28.06
CA GLU A 171 -8.75 6.92 28.06
C GLU A 171 -7.32 7.46 28.07
N GLN A 172 -6.40 6.79 28.77
CA GLN A 172 -4.98 7.10 28.76
C GLN A 172 -4.17 5.81 28.88
N ALA A 173 -3.14 5.67 28.05
CA ALA A 173 -2.23 4.54 28.01
C ALA A 173 -0.77 4.99 27.84
N ASP A 174 0.14 4.34 28.58
CA ASP A 174 1.59 4.42 28.33
C ASP A 174 2.08 3.02 27.97
N TYR A 175 2.97 2.92 26.97
CA TYR A 175 3.53 1.64 26.51
C TYR A 175 4.97 1.43 26.99
N ARG A 176 5.36 0.17 27.19
CA ARG A 176 6.77 -0.27 27.26
C ARG A 176 7.32 -0.41 25.83
N PRO A 177 8.65 -0.48 25.63
CA PRO A 177 9.25 -0.47 24.30
C PRO A 177 8.72 -1.51 23.32
N PHE A 178 8.28 -2.69 23.79
CA PHE A 178 7.71 -3.76 22.95
C PHE A 178 6.17 -3.82 22.99
N GLY A 179 5.49 -2.77 23.43
CA GLY A 179 4.01 -2.65 23.35
C GLY A 179 3.20 -3.21 24.51
N GLU A 180 3.82 -3.67 25.61
CA GLU A 180 3.10 -3.98 26.85
C GLU A 180 2.61 -2.69 27.52
N ASP A 181 1.37 -2.68 28.02
CA ASP A 181 0.84 -1.56 28.80
C ASP A 181 1.65 -1.32 30.08
N ARG A 182 2.32 -0.18 30.14
CA ARG A 182 3.02 0.32 31.34
C ARG A 182 2.03 0.95 32.31
N PHE A 183 1.03 1.64 31.78
CA PHE A 183 -0.07 2.26 32.50
C PHE A 183 -1.29 2.26 31.60
N TYR A 184 -2.47 2.05 32.16
CA TYR A 184 -3.73 2.12 31.44
C TYR A 184 -4.85 2.60 32.37
N THR A 185 -5.72 3.48 31.85
CA THR A 185 -6.98 3.85 32.48
C THR A 185 -8.01 4.24 31.41
N GLY A 186 -9.29 3.98 31.66
CA GLY A 186 -10.38 4.35 30.77
C GLY A 186 -11.71 4.41 31.50
N THR A 187 -12.58 5.33 31.09
CA THR A 187 -13.90 5.58 31.71
C THR A 187 -15.07 5.37 30.75
N VAL A 188 -14.79 5.14 29.46
CA VAL A 188 -15.78 4.86 28.42
C VAL A 188 -16.23 3.39 28.44
N ALA A 189 -17.46 3.12 28.01
CA ALA A 189 -17.99 1.76 27.92
C ALA A 189 -17.35 0.96 26.78
N THR A 190 -16.88 1.65 25.74
CA THR A 190 -16.19 1.09 24.58
C THR A 190 -14.80 1.72 24.43
N PRO A 191 -13.78 1.27 25.17
CA PRO A 191 -12.39 1.72 24.96
C PRO A 191 -11.88 1.48 23.53
N THR A 192 -10.79 2.13 23.12
CA THR A 192 -10.15 1.80 21.85
C THR A 192 -9.42 0.46 21.93
N PRO A 193 -9.69 -0.49 21.01
CA PRO A 193 -8.84 -1.69 20.89
C PRO A 193 -7.54 -1.36 20.15
N TYR A 194 -7.51 -0.28 19.36
CA TYR A 194 -6.32 0.19 18.65
C TYR A 194 -5.41 0.98 19.60
N LYS A 195 -4.26 0.37 19.94
CA LYS A 195 -3.39 0.78 21.07
C LYS A 195 -1.96 1.05 20.60
N TYR A 196 -1.01 0.16 20.88
CA TYR A 196 0.40 0.30 20.49
C TYR A 196 0.55 0.35 18.95
N THR A 197 1.28 1.34 18.43
CA THR A 197 1.47 1.55 16.97
C THR A 197 0.18 1.58 16.13
N ASP A 198 -0.94 1.99 16.73
CA ASP A 198 -2.29 2.01 16.14
C ASP A 198 -2.89 0.63 15.78
N GLN A 199 -2.28 -0.46 16.26
CA GLN A 199 -2.67 -1.85 16.01
C GLN A 199 -3.73 -2.35 17.01
N GLU A 200 -4.57 -3.29 16.59
CA GLU A 200 -5.67 -3.81 17.41
C GLU A 200 -5.15 -4.82 18.47
N LEU A 201 -5.31 -4.51 19.76
CA LEU A 201 -5.11 -5.45 20.85
C LEU A 201 -6.37 -6.32 21.04
N ASP A 202 -6.25 -7.62 20.80
CA ASP A 202 -7.29 -8.58 21.11
C ASP A 202 -7.26 -8.95 22.61
N GLU A 203 -8.02 -8.21 23.43
CA GLU A 203 -8.07 -8.40 24.90
C GLU A 203 -8.30 -9.86 25.34
N SER A 204 -9.09 -10.62 24.58
CA SER A 204 -9.39 -12.04 24.86
C SER A 204 -8.18 -12.98 24.67
N THR A 205 -7.14 -12.55 23.96
CA THR A 205 -5.89 -13.32 23.71
C THR A 205 -4.65 -12.63 24.28
N GLY A 206 -4.70 -11.31 24.44
CA GLY A 206 -3.58 -10.43 24.76
C GLY A 206 -2.57 -10.26 23.61
N LEU A 207 -2.93 -10.61 22.37
CA LEU A 207 -2.10 -10.46 21.18
C LEU A 207 -2.53 -9.22 20.39
N TYR A 208 -1.56 -8.57 19.74
CA TYR A 208 -1.86 -7.54 18.74
C TYR A 208 -2.06 -8.18 17.36
N ASN A 209 -3.13 -7.80 16.66
CA ASN A 209 -3.31 -8.09 15.24
C ASN A 209 -2.56 -7.04 14.42
N TYR A 210 -1.55 -7.49 13.66
CA TYR A 210 -0.78 -6.71 12.68
C TYR A 210 -1.17 -7.13 11.26
N ASP A 211 -2.45 -7.44 11.05
CA ASP A 211 -3.05 -8.02 9.84
C ASP A 211 -2.41 -9.33 9.35
N ALA A 212 -1.22 -9.30 8.75
CA ALA A 212 -0.54 -10.50 8.26
C ALA A 212 -0.08 -11.46 9.38
N ARG A 213 0.23 -10.93 10.56
CA ARG A 213 0.73 -11.71 11.71
C ARG A 213 0.11 -11.24 13.01
N HIS A 214 0.13 -12.11 14.01
CA HIS A 214 -0.18 -11.74 15.39
C HIS A 214 1.11 -11.59 16.21
N TYR A 215 1.14 -10.59 17.08
CA TYR A 215 2.31 -10.17 17.84
C TYR A 215 2.07 -10.31 19.34
N ASP A 216 3.02 -10.90 20.07
CA ASP A 216 2.98 -10.97 21.52
C ASP A 216 3.95 -9.95 22.15
N PRO A 217 3.42 -8.84 22.74
CA PRO A 217 4.24 -7.79 23.32
C PRO A 217 5.02 -8.26 24.55
N ALA A 218 4.56 -9.31 25.25
CA ALA A 218 5.22 -9.81 26.45
C ALA A 218 6.58 -10.44 26.13
N ILE A 219 6.69 -11.13 24.99
CA ILE A 219 7.97 -11.68 24.48
C ILE A 219 8.67 -10.77 23.46
N GLY A 220 7.97 -9.80 22.88
CA GLY A 220 8.54 -8.85 21.90
C GLY A 220 8.72 -9.45 20.50
N ARG A 221 7.89 -10.43 20.10
CA ARG A 221 8.04 -11.21 18.86
C ARG A 221 6.69 -11.55 18.24
N PHE A 222 6.68 -11.80 16.93
CA PHE A 222 5.54 -12.38 16.22
C PHE A 222 5.37 -13.87 16.59
N ILE A 223 4.13 -14.38 16.53
CA ILE A 223 3.82 -15.78 16.84
C ILE A 223 3.92 -16.73 15.64
N SER A 224 3.96 -16.18 14.44
CA SER A 224 4.22 -16.87 13.18
C SER A 224 5.45 -16.26 12.50
N PRO A 225 6.19 -17.03 11.70
CA PRO A 225 7.30 -16.50 10.92
C PRO A 225 6.76 -15.57 9.82
N ASP A 226 7.56 -14.57 9.45
CA ASP A 226 7.37 -13.81 8.24
C ASP A 226 7.35 -14.73 7.01
N SER A 227 6.39 -14.51 6.11
CA SER A 227 6.39 -15.14 4.79
C SER A 227 7.31 -14.41 3.81
N LEU A 228 7.73 -13.19 4.15
CA LEU A 228 8.58 -12.32 3.34
C LEU A 228 9.93 -12.12 4.04
N ILE A 229 11.04 -12.24 3.28
CA ILE A 229 12.38 -11.86 3.75
C ILE A 229 12.79 -10.63 2.94
N PRO A 230 12.75 -9.40 3.50
CA PRO A 230 12.93 -8.19 2.71
C PRO A 230 14.33 -8.06 2.08
N ASN A 231 15.38 -8.54 2.75
CA ASN A 231 16.74 -8.57 2.21
C ASN A 231 17.54 -9.76 2.76
N LEU A 232 17.95 -10.67 1.88
CA LEU A 232 18.79 -11.82 2.22
C LEU A 232 20.21 -11.45 2.68
N TYR A 233 20.68 -10.24 2.35
CA TYR A 233 22.00 -9.73 2.72
C TYR A 233 22.02 -8.96 4.05
N ASP A 234 20.87 -8.79 4.70
CA ASP A 234 20.76 -8.20 6.03
C ASP A 234 20.45 -9.29 7.07
N PRO A 235 21.44 -9.74 7.87
CA PRO A 235 21.24 -10.80 8.84
C PRO A 235 20.14 -10.52 9.87
N GLN A 236 19.82 -9.24 10.13
CA GLN A 236 18.77 -8.87 11.08
C GLN A 236 17.36 -9.14 10.52
N GLN A 237 17.21 -9.20 9.19
CA GLN A 237 15.97 -9.54 8.50
C GLN A 237 15.82 -11.04 8.22
N LEU A 238 16.87 -11.85 8.49
CA LEU A 238 16.81 -13.31 8.44
C LEU A 238 16.14 -13.95 9.67
N ASN A 239 15.77 -13.15 10.69
CA ASN A 239 14.98 -13.60 11.83
C ASN A 239 13.49 -13.35 11.58
N PRO A 240 12.70 -14.35 11.14
CA PRO A 240 11.32 -14.15 10.70
C PRO A 240 10.33 -13.88 11.84
N TYR A 241 10.75 -13.90 13.11
CA TYR A 241 9.88 -13.58 14.27
C TYR A 241 10.24 -12.24 14.93
N ALA A 242 11.29 -11.57 14.47
CA ALA A 242 11.74 -10.31 15.07
C ALA A 242 10.78 -9.16 14.75
N TYR A 243 10.30 -8.47 15.79
CA TYR A 243 9.56 -7.22 15.60
C TYR A 243 10.53 -6.05 15.45
N CYS A 244 10.30 -5.21 14.44
CA CYS A 244 10.98 -3.93 14.23
C CYS A 244 12.52 -3.97 14.39
N ARG A 245 13.15 -5.03 13.86
CA ARG A 245 14.61 -5.26 13.95
C ARG A 245 15.17 -5.25 15.39
N ASN A 246 14.34 -5.57 16.38
CA ASN A 246 14.58 -5.41 17.82
C ASN A 246 14.83 -3.96 18.30
N ASN A 247 14.50 -2.94 17.51
CA ASN A 247 14.59 -1.53 17.91
C ASN A 247 13.22 -0.81 17.79
N PRO A 248 12.22 -1.24 18.59
CA PRO A 248 10.84 -0.76 18.53
C PRO A 248 10.63 0.66 19.10
N LEU A 249 11.71 1.41 19.35
CA LEU A 249 11.66 2.80 19.82
C LEU A 249 11.72 3.82 18.68
N ILE A 250 12.11 3.39 17.47
CA ILE A 250 12.25 4.25 16.28
C ILE A 250 11.63 3.65 15.01
N TYR A 251 11.00 2.49 15.16
CA TYR A 251 10.56 1.62 14.08
C TYR A 251 9.18 1.06 14.44
N VAL A 252 8.32 0.99 13.43
CA VAL A 252 7.01 0.33 13.49
C VAL A 252 6.87 -0.63 12.32
N ASP A 253 5.96 -1.59 12.40
CA ASP A 253 5.61 -2.49 11.30
C ASP A 253 4.11 -2.34 11.02
N PRO A 254 3.68 -1.53 10.03
CA PRO A 254 2.27 -1.25 9.84
C PRO A 254 1.46 -2.45 9.32
N SER A 255 2.10 -3.35 8.55
CA SER A 255 1.45 -4.46 7.84
C SER A 255 1.76 -5.83 8.41
N GLY A 256 2.57 -5.91 9.47
CA GLY A 256 3.09 -7.17 9.98
C GLY A 256 4.05 -7.87 9.01
N HIS A 257 4.78 -7.13 8.16
CA HIS A 257 5.79 -7.67 7.22
C HIS A 257 7.00 -6.76 7.03
N TYR A 258 6.85 -5.44 7.25
CA TYR A 258 7.84 -4.45 6.82
C TYR A 258 8.04 -3.39 7.89
N THR A 259 9.26 -3.36 8.44
CA THR A 259 9.70 -2.35 9.39
C THR A 259 9.97 -1.01 8.70
N VAL A 260 9.28 0.05 9.13
CA VAL A 260 9.45 1.44 8.66
C VAL A 260 9.89 2.34 9.81
N GLY A 261 10.64 3.42 9.52
CA GLY A 261 11.18 4.33 10.54
C GLY A 261 10.27 5.51 10.90
N ASP A 262 10.48 6.09 12.09
CA ASP A 262 9.72 7.25 12.61
C ASP A 262 9.56 8.44 11.66
N ILE A 263 10.53 8.65 10.75
CA ILE A 263 10.52 9.73 9.76
C ILE A 263 9.62 9.44 8.56
N ASP A 264 9.22 8.19 8.34
CA ASP A 264 8.44 7.73 7.19
C ASP A 264 7.10 7.08 7.58
N ALA A 265 6.82 6.86 8.87
CA ALA A 265 5.55 6.30 9.37
C ALA A 265 4.28 7.15 9.10
N SER A 266 4.38 8.24 8.35
CA SER A 266 3.24 8.98 7.76
C SER A 266 3.32 9.16 6.23
N HIS A 267 4.12 8.34 5.56
CA HIS A 267 4.30 8.29 4.11
C HIS A 267 4.38 6.84 3.59
N ASP A 268 5.09 5.96 4.30
CA ASP A 268 5.42 4.61 3.82
C ASP A 268 4.24 3.64 3.82
N ALA A 269 3.18 3.91 4.59
CA ALA A 269 1.90 3.20 4.49
C ALA A 269 1.26 3.31 3.09
N CYS A 270 1.74 4.22 2.23
CA CYS A 270 1.35 4.37 0.83
C CYS A 270 2.46 3.95 -0.17
N LEU A 271 3.70 3.70 0.27
CA LEU A 271 4.84 3.45 -0.61
C LEU A 271 5.19 1.97 -0.82
N GLY A 272 4.49 1.04 -0.14
CA GLY A 272 4.39 -0.37 -0.57
C GLY A 272 3.82 -0.57 -1.99
N PHE A 273 3.50 0.50 -2.71
CA PHE A 273 3.03 0.52 -4.09
C PHE A 273 3.99 1.21 -5.10
N PHE A 274 5.14 1.75 -4.66
CA PHE A 274 6.10 2.42 -5.56
C PHE A 274 7.51 1.85 -5.39
N GLY A 275 7.97 1.10 -6.39
CA GLY A 275 9.30 0.47 -6.44
C GLY A 275 10.45 1.47 -6.62
N GLY A 276 10.72 2.27 -5.59
CA GLY A 276 11.96 3.06 -5.47
C GLY A 276 13.14 2.18 -5.06
N SER A 277 14.28 2.32 -5.73
CA SER A 277 15.51 1.61 -5.35
C SER A 277 16.01 2.02 -3.96
N VAL A 278 16.51 1.05 -3.20
CA VAL A 278 17.04 1.19 -1.83
C VAL A 278 18.37 1.96 -1.73
N ASP A 279 18.93 2.45 -2.83
CA ASP A 279 20.28 3.06 -2.87
C ASP A 279 20.35 4.56 -2.48
N ASP A 280 19.25 5.33 -2.50
CA ASP A 280 19.31 6.80 -2.28
C ASP A 280 19.05 7.27 -0.82
N ILE A 281 18.55 6.40 0.06
CA ILE A 281 18.25 6.75 1.47
C ILE A 281 19.53 7.07 2.27
N GLY A 282 20.68 6.54 1.84
CA GLY A 282 21.99 6.83 2.44
C GLY A 282 22.50 8.26 2.25
N ARG A 283 21.88 9.09 1.39
CA ARG A 283 22.35 10.44 1.09
C ARG A 283 21.63 11.55 1.84
N LEU A 284 20.35 11.39 2.19
CA LEU A 284 19.58 12.44 2.88
C LEU A 284 19.96 12.60 4.36
N SER A 285 20.39 11.54 5.04
CA SER A 285 20.91 11.60 6.42
C SER A 285 22.26 12.35 6.53
N SER A 286 23.01 12.47 5.43
CA SER A 286 24.28 13.22 5.37
C SER A 286 24.12 14.74 5.29
N LEU A 287 22.90 15.24 4.99
CA LEU A 287 22.62 16.67 4.83
C LEU A 287 22.02 17.33 6.10
N TRP A 288 21.45 16.55 7.03
CA TRP A 288 20.93 17.08 8.30
C TRP A 288 21.92 16.93 9.48
N SER A 289 22.98 16.13 9.34
CA SER A 289 23.96 15.87 10.41
C SER A 289 24.96 17.01 10.65
N ASN A 290 25.01 18.04 9.79
CA ASN A 290 26.01 19.11 9.83
C ASN A 290 25.53 20.47 10.39
N ASN A 291 24.36 20.53 11.03
CA ASN A 291 23.81 21.81 11.54
C ASN A 291 23.52 21.83 13.05
N ARG A 292 24.42 21.21 13.85
CA ARG A 292 24.54 21.44 15.30
C ARG A 292 26.00 21.45 15.76
N THR A 293 26.63 22.62 15.66
CA THR A 293 27.62 23.13 16.64
C THR A 293 27.93 24.59 16.31
N GLU A 294 27.49 25.53 17.15
CA GLU A 294 28.21 26.79 17.27
C GLU A 294 29.48 26.53 18.06
N GLU A 295 30.64 26.52 17.39
CA GLU A 295 31.90 26.87 18.03
C GLU A 295 32.83 27.49 16.98
N ALA A 296 33.34 28.68 17.28
CA ALA A 296 33.97 29.53 16.28
C ALA A 296 35.39 29.08 15.95
N TYR A 297 35.64 28.71 14.69
CA TYR A 297 36.99 28.68 14.12
C TYR A 297 37.04 29.43 12.79
N THR A 298 37.80 30.53 12.78
CA THR A 298 38.04 31.34 11.58
C THR A 298 38.98 30.62 10.62
N SER A 299 38.54 30.33 9.41
CA SER A 299 39.44 30.29 8.26
C SER A 299 38.73 30.79 7.00
N THR A 300 39.45 31.59 6.21
CA THR A 300 38.94 32.28 5.03
C THR A 300 38.99 31.39 3.79
N ASN A 301 37.90 31.33 3.01
CA ASN A 301 38.06 31.49 1.57
C ASN A 301 36.80 32.03 0.88
N THR A 302 37.03 32.71 -0.25
CA THR A 302 36.09 33.58 -0.95
C THR A 302 35.44 32.91 -2.16
N ASN A 303 34.42 33.59 -2.74
CA ASN A 303 33.76 33.34 -4.04
C ASN A 303 32.59 32.31 -3.96
N LEU A 304 31.39 32.52 -4.53
CA LEU A 304 30.87 33.57 -5.43
C LEU A 304 29.40 33.94 -5.16
N SER A 305 29.10 35.21 -5.42
CA SER A 305 27.82 35.93 -5.40
C SER A 305 26.67 35.40 -6.28
N LYS A 306 25.42 35.34 -5.74
CA LYS A 306 24.21 36.12 -6.16
C LYS A 306 22.92 35.66 -5.41
N PRO A 307 21.82 36.45 -5.38
CA PRO A 307 20.80 36.34 -4.33
C PRO A 307 19.67 35.35 -4.62
N LEU A 308 19.12 34.77 -3.55
CA LEU A 308 17.91 33.96 -3.55
C LEU A 308 16.67 34.87 -3.62
N VAL A 309 15.82 34.69 -4.63
CA VAL A 309 14.49 35.30 -4.71
C VAL A 309 13.45 34.19 -4.59
N LEU A 310 12.72 34.15 -3.48
CA LEU A 310 11.53 33.30 -3.38
C LEU A 310 10.41 33.93 -4.20
N VAL A 311 9.90 33.20 -5.19
CA VAL A 311 8.59 33.45 -5.79
C VAL A 311 7.72 32.23 -5.52
N SER A 312 6.76 32.38 -4.61
CA SER A 312 5.73 31.38 -4.37
C SER A 312 4.49 31.71 -5.20
N THR A 313 4.13 30.85 -6.14
CA THR A 313 2.82 30.90 -6.81
C THR A 313 2.06 29.62 -6.50
N LEU A 314 1.04 29.73 -5.63
CA LEU A 314 -0.06 28.77 -5.63
C LEU A 314 -0.84 28.93 -6.94
N GLU A 315 -1.10 27.83 -7.64
CA GLU A 315 -2.30 27.72 -8.45
C GLU A 315 -3.06 26.43 -8.08
N GLN A 316 -4.36 26.59 -7.91
CA GLN A 316 -5.29 25.57 -7.43
C GLN A 316 -6.49 25.57 -8.37
N THR A 317 -6.60 24.57 -9.24
CA THR A 317 -7.77 24.40 -10.13
C THR A 317 -8.30 22.96 -10.13
N ARG A 318 -9.63 22.89 -10.17
CA ARG A 318 -10.55 21.74 -9.93
C ARG A 318 -10.83 21.01 -11.30
N PRO A 319 -11.75 20.02 -11.46
CA PRO A 319 -12.80 19.54 -10.55
C PRO A 319 -13.11 18.02 -10.53
N MET A 320 -14.06 17.65 -9.67
CA MET A 320 -14.66 16.32 -9.49
C MET A 320 -15.73 16.00 -10.55
N TRP A 321 -16.00 14.71 -10.79
CA TRP A 321 -17.36 14.20 -11.01
C TRP A 321 -17.56 12.93 -10.17
N GLN A 322 -18.60 12.93 -9.33
CA GLN A 322 -19.04 11.77 -8.56
C GLN A 322 -20.56 11.65 -8.77
N ALA A 323 -21.06 10.44 -9.01
CA ALA A 323 -22.48 10.21 -9.20
C ALA A 323 -23.19 10.05 -7.85
N ALA A 324 -24.22 10.87 -7.59
CA ALA A 324 -25.16 10.66 -6.49
C ALA A 324 -26.56 11.13 -6.93
N SER A 325 -27.55 10.24 -6.76
CA SER A 325 -28.92 10.45 -7.22
C SER A 325 -29.79 11.13 -6.16
N ALA A 326 -30.40 12.25 -6.57
CA ALA A 326 -31.71 12.77 -6.19
C ALA A 326 -32.31 12.43 -4.80
N PHE A 327 -32.40 13.45 -3.93
CA PHE A 327 -33.60 13.80 -3.18
C PHE A 327 -33.65 15.34 -3.09
N GLY A 328 -34.84 15.97 -3.11
CA GLY A 328 -34.94 17.42 -3.22
C GLY A 328 -36.10 18.04 -2.43
N VAL A 329 -36.00 19.34 -2.16
CA VAL A 329 -37.12 20.20 -1.73
C VAL A 329 -36.88 21.68 -2.08
N ALA A 330 -37.93 22.32 -2.62
CA ALA A 330 -38.36 23.74 -2.52
C ALA A 330 -37.39 24.94 -2.75
N ASP A 331 -37.70 25.69 -3.82
CA ASP A 331 -37.83 27.16 -3.95
C ASP A 331 -37.05 28.16 -3.05
N LEU A 332 -36.33 29.10 -3.69
CA LEU A 332 -36.55 30.55 -3.43
C LEU A 332 -36.02 31.50 -4.54
N ILE A 333 -36.73 32.61 -4.68
CA ILE A 333 -36.82 33.59 -5.78
C ILE A 333 -35.67 34.64 -5.84
N GLY A 334 -35.13 34.92 -7.05
CA GLY A 334 -35.27 36.26 -7.67
C GLY A 334 -34.11 37.29 -7.78
N ILE A 335 -33.86 37.70 -9.05
CA ILE A 335 -33.79 39.11 -9.57
C ILE A 335 -32.45 39.91 -9.59
N ALA A 336 -32.30 40.68 -10.70
CA ALA A 336 -31.31 41.74 -11.07
C ALA A 336 -29.93 41.27 -11.58
N ALA A 337 -29.51 41.41 -12.86
CA ALA A 337 -29.49 42.54 -13.84
C ALA A 337 -28.50 43.67 -13.44
N ARG A 338 -27.52 44.14 -14.26
CA ARG A 338 -27.63 44.63 -15.65
C ARG A 338 -26.26 45.12 -16.22
N SER A 339 -26.05 45.04 -17.55
CA SER A 339 -25.12 45.86 -18.41
C SER A 339 -23.58 45.78 -18.17
N VAL A 340 -22.67 45.97 -19.14
CA VAL A 340 -22.63 46.83 -20.35
C VAL A 340 -21.90 46.17 -21.56
N LEU A 341 -22.36 46.44 -22.80
CA LEU A 341 -21.77 46.16 -24.14
C LEU A 341 -21.11 47.44 -24.73
N PRO A 342 -20.35 47.50 -25.88
CA PRO A 342 -20.40 46.68 -27.13
C PRO A 342 -18.97 46.22 -27.58
N GLN A 343 -18.59 45.82 -28.81
CA GLN A 343 -19.11 45.77 -30.21
C GLN A 343 -18.81 44.36 -30.82
N ALA A 344 -19.39 43.79 -31.88
CA ALA A 344 -20.20 44.15 -33.07
C ALA A 344 -19.49 43.97 -34.44
N VAL A 345 -19.51 42.73 -34.97
CA VAL A 345 -19.72 42.32 -36.39
C VAL A 345 -20.19 40.84 -36.33
N GLY A 346 -21.19 40.33 -37.04
CA GLY A 346 -22.08 40.94 -38.03
C GLY A 346 -22.21 40.12 -39.32
N LEU A 347 -22.84 38.94 -39.30
CA LEU A 347 -23.55 38.35 -40.45
C LEU A 347 -24.56 37.29 -39.97
N ALA A 348 -25.69 37.15 -40.67
CA ALA A 348 -26.82 36.31 -40.26
C ALA A 348 -27.17 35.27 -41.33
N VAL A 349 -27.71 34.10 -40.92
CA VAL A 349 -28.85 33.39 -41.54
C VAL A 349 -29.56 32.56 -40.44
N GLN A 350 -30.90 32.49 -40.50
CA GLN A 350 -31.86 31.72 -39.70
C GLN A 350 -32.93 31.16 -40.67
N PRO A 351 -33.99 30.42 -40.26
CA PRO A 351 -34.15 29.37 -39.23
C PRO A 351 -34.98 28.15 -39.75
N HIS A 352 -35.32 27.20 -38.86
CA HIS A 352 -36.59 26.44 -38.70
C HIS A 352 -36.26 25.12 -37.92
N LEU A 353 -36.80 24.73 -36.76
CA LEU A 353 -38.16 24.71 -36.15
C LEU A 353 -39.12 23.65 -36.73
N GLU A 354 -39.93 23.07 -35.81
CA GLU A 354 -41.04 22.09 -35.98
C GLU A 354 -40.60 20.60 -36.14
N GLU A 355 -41.29 19.56 -35.60
CA GLU A 355 -42.49 19.49 -34.74
C GLU A 355 -42.61 18.17 -33.92
N TYR A 356 -43.55 18.17 -32.95
CA TYR A 356 -44.32 17.10 -32.24
C TYR A 356 -43.90 15.60 -32.33
N ALA A 357 -43.81 14.80 -31.26
CA ALA A 357 -44.70 14.48 -30.12
C ALA A 357 -45.64 13.25 -30.30
N GLU A 358 -45.44 12.26 -29.41
CA GLU A 358 -46.29 11.14 -28.97
C GLU A 358 -47.46 10.59 -29.82
N LYS A 359 -47.40 9.29 -30.17
CA LYS A 359 -48.39 8.28 -29.71
C LYS A 359 -48.08 6.83 -30.13
N ASN A 360 -48.16 5.92 -29.15
CA ASN A 360 -48.82 4.59 -29.17
C ASN A 360 -48.03 3.50 -28.41
N LYS A 361 -48.45 3.24 -27.16
CA LYS A 361 -48.33 1.91 -26.56
C LYS A 361 -49.42 1.02 -27.17
N HIS A 362 -49.11 -0.23 -27.54
CA HIS A 362 -50.00 -1.38 -27.34
C HIS A 362 -49.30 -2.73 -27.66
N GLY A 363 -49.12 -3.55 -26.62
CA GLY A 363 -49.37 -5.01 -26.59
C GLY A 363 -48.60 -5.99 -27.49
N GLY A 364 -48.19 -7.13 -26.92
CA GLY A 364 -47.96 -8.36 -27.70
C GLY A 364 -46.81 -9.25 -27.21
N LEU A 365 -47.08 -10.12 -26.24
CA LEU A 365 -46.25 -11.32 -26.00
C LEU A 365 -46.45 -12.33 -27.15
N GLN A 366 -45.41 -13.05 -27.56
CA GLN A 366 -45.31 -14.52 -27.63
C GLN A 366 -43.90 -14.90 -28.11
N GLY A 367 -43.32 -15.99 -27.60
CA GLY A 367 -41.97 -16.44 -27.95
C GLY A 367 -41.94 -17.89 -28.40
N TRP A 368 -40.83 -18.30 -29.02
CA TRP A 368 -40.51 -19.71 -29.31
C TRP A 368 -39.03 -19.99 -29.02
N VAL A 369 -38.76 -21.18 -28.51
CA VAL A 369 -37.44 -21.73 -28.19
C VAL A 369 -37.14 -22.85 -29.18
N PHE A 370 -35.90 -23.00 -29.63
CA PHE A 370 -35.12 -24.26 -29.70
C PHE A 370 -33.77 -24.03 -30.40
N GLY A 371 -32.76 -24.84 -30.03
CA GLY A 371 -31.37 -24.67 -30.46
C GLY A 371 -30.87 -25.72 -31.48
N PRO A 372 -29.66 -26.28 -31.33
CA PRO A 372 -28.66 -26.31 -32.41
C PRO A 372 -28.25 -27.71 -32.89
N LEU A 373 -27.37 -27.80 -33.91
CA LEU A 373 -26.32 -28.82 -34.21
C LEU A 373 -25.71 -28.53 -35.62
N GLU A 374 -24.38 -28.39 -35.77
CA GLU A 374 -23.42 -29.35 -36.38
C GLU A 374 -23.61 -29.68 -37.89
N SER A 375 -22.61 -29.91 -38.76
CA SER A 375 -21.14 -30.09 -38.63
C SER A 375 -20.41 -29.98 -40.00
N TYR A 376 -19.06 -29.82 -39.99
CA TYR A 376 -18.00 -30.30 -40.94
C TYR A 376 -18.31 -30.53 -42.46
N LEU A 377 -17.48 -30.09 -43.43
CA LEU A 377 -16.14 -30.66 -43.73
C LEU A 377 -15.30 -29.84 -44.76
N PHE A 378 -13.99 -30.14 -44.84
CA PHE A 378 -12.93 -29.47 -45.63
C PHE A 378 -12.87 -29.88 -47.12
N GLY A 379 -12.23 -29.05 -47.98
CA GLY A 379 -12.08 -29.32 -49.43
C GLY A 379 -11.06 -28.43 -50.19
N ASP A 380 -9.87 -28.28 -49.63
CA ASP A 380 -8.68 -27.51 -50.05
C ASP A 380 -8.34 -27.31 -51.56
N LYS A 381 -7.69 -26.17 -51.84
CA LYS A 381 -6.73 -25.85 -52.94
C LYS A 381 -7.22 -25.52 -54.37
N ALA A 382 -7.34 -24.21 -54.60
CA ALA A 382 -6.73 -23.55 -55.77
C ALA A 382 -6.05 -22.24 -55.33
N LYS A 383 -4.73 -22.30 -55.07
CA LYS A 383 -3.87 -21.11 -54.98
C LYS A 383 -3.44 -20.70 -56.41
N GLU A 384 -2.98 -19.45 -56.53
CA GLU A 384 -2.22 -18.91 -57.68
C GLU A 384 -2.99 -18.67 -58.99
N ALA A 385 -3.73 -17.55 -59.03
CA ALA A 385 -3.53 -16.52 -60.06
C ALA A 385 -4.01 -15.16 -59.54
N GLN A 386 -3.13 -14.14 -59.56
CA GLN A 386 -3.40 -12.68 -59.58
C GLN A 386 -4.45 -12.15 -58.56
N ASN A 387 -4.14 -11.38 -57.52
CA ASN A 387 -3.04 -10.44 -57.28
C ASN A 387 -2.73 -9.49 -58.45
N GLN A 388 -3.72 -8.70 -58.86
CA GLN A 388 -3.60 -7.33 -59.39
C GLN A 388 -5.00 -6.69 -59.49
N THR A 389 -5.08 -5.36 -59.42
CA THR A 389 -6.31 -4.54 -59.56
C THR A 389 -7.37 -4.58 -58.45
N THR A 390 -6.96 -4.26 -57.20
CA THR A 390 -7.83 -3.47 -56.29
C THR A 390 -7.07 -2.35 -55.56
N GLU A 391 -5.97 -1.87 -56.15
CA GLU A 391 -5.50 -0.51 -55.94
C GLU A 391 -6.17 0.41 -56.97
N THR A 392 -6.27 1.72 -56.68
CA THR A 392 -6.89 2.78 -57.52
C THR A 392 -8.39 3.07 -57.32
N ILE A 393 -8.89 3.10 -56.07
CA ILE A 393 -9.80 4.18 -55.60
C ILE A 393 -9.39 4.58 -54.17
N ALA A 394 -8.24 5.25 -54.05
CA ALA A 394 -7.73 5.82 -52.79
C ALA A 394 -6.88 7.08 -53.05
N GLN A 395 -7.33 7.90 -54.00
CA GLN A 395 -6.88 9.25 -54.32
C GLN A 395 -8.18 9.98 -54.71
N GLU A 396 -8.57 11.14 -54.18
CA GLU A 396 -7.80 12.18 -53.50
C GLU A 396 -8.47 12.58 -52.17
N ALA A 397 -7.75 12.42 -51.06
CA ALA A 397 -8.03 13.13 -49.81
C ALA A 397 -6.69 13.63 -49.27
N THR A 398 -6.68 14.90 -48.84
CA THR A 398 -5.53 15.70 -48.42
C THR A 398 -4.41 14.89 -47.76
N GLN A 399 -3.19 15.00 -48.30
CA GLN A 399 -2.00 14.31 -47.80
C GLN A 399 -1.53 14.93 -46.46
N GLU A 400 -2.32 14.74 -45.39
CA GLU A 400 -1.78 14.75 -44.05
C GLU A 400 -0.79 13.59 -43.93
N LYS A 401 0.45 13.97 -43.65
CA LYS A 401 1.54 13.05 -43.44
C LYS A 401 1.24 12.25 -42.18
N THR A 402 0.76 11.02 -42.34
CA THR A 402 0.70 10.06 -41.23
C THR A 402 2.11 9.90 -40.68
N ASP A 403 2.37 10.49 -39.51
CA ASP A 403 3.65 10.33 -38.85
C ASP A 403 3.89 8.83 -38.59
N ASP A 404 5.10 8.39 -38.91
CA ASP A 404 5.48 6.97 -38.98
C ASP A 404 5.51 6.38 -37.56
N ILE A 405 4.39 5.80 -37.13
CA ILE A 405 4.22 5.19 -35.80
C ILE A 405 5.04 3.90 -35.77
N GLY A 406 6.32 4.04 -35.41
CA GLY A 406 7.23 2.92 -35.26
C GLY A 406 6.78 1.93 -34.19
N VAL A 407 6.99 0.64 -34.47
CA VAL A 407 6.92 -0.43 -33.47
C VAL A 407 8.28 -0.54 -32.79
N TYR A 408 8.27 -0.64 -31.47
CA TYR A 408 9.46 -0.73 -30.62
C TYR A 408 9.26 -1.80 -29.55
N HIS A 409 10.35 -2.26 -28.92
CA HIS A 409 10.27 -3.17 -27.77
C HIS A 409 11.34 -2.91 -26.70
N ARG A 410 11.06 -3.37 -25.48
CA ARG A 410 12.06 -3.61 -24.43
C ARG A 410 12.06 -5.09 -24.08
N ILE A 411 13.25 -5.70 -24.04
CA ILE A 411 13.47 -7.04 -23.51
C ILE A 411 13.55 -6.92 -21.98
N LYS A 412 13.05 -7.93 -21.25
CA LYS A 412 13.19 -8.04 -19.79
C LYS A 412 14.63 -7.77 -19.35
N SER A 413 14.79 -6.97 -18.31
CA SER A 413 16.04 -6.73 -17.58
C SER A 413 15.81 -6.96 -16.09
N ASP A 414 16.88 -7.17 -15.34
CA ASP A 414 16.82 -7.41 -13.89
C ASP A 414 16.20 -6.22 -13.12
N THR A 415 16.18 -5.04 -13.75
CA THR A 415 15.57 -3.79 -13.26
C THR A 415 14.16 -3.52 -13.80
N GLN A 416 13.56 -4.42 -14.59
CA GLN A 416 12.22 -4.26 -15.16
C GLN A 416 11.35 -5.48 -14.81
N THR A 417 10.72 -5.41 -13.63
CA THR A 417 9.91 -6.48 -13.02
C THR A 417 8.63 -6.78 -13.82
N PHE A 418 7.92 -7.86 -13.45
CA PHE A 418 6.55 -8.12 -13.92
C PHE A 418 5.61 -6.96 -13.60
N VAL A 419 5.76 -6.35 -12.41
CA VAL A 419 4.97 -5.20 -11.96
C VAL A 419 5.25 -3.99 -12.86
N ASP A 420 6.51 -3.72 -13.23
CA ASP A 420 6.86 -2.60 -14.12
C ASP A 420 6.25 -2.78 -15.52
N ALA A 421 6.28 -4.00 -16.07
CA ALA A 421 5.65 -4.30 -17.35
C ALA A 421 4.12 -4.12 -17.31
N MET A 422 3.46 -4.57 -16.23
CA MET A 422 2.03 -4.32 -16.01
C MET A 422 1.72 -2.83 -15.82
N MET A 423 2.57 -2.09 -15.11
CA MET A 423 2.38 -0.66 -14.88
C MET A 423 2.50 0.14 -16.18
N ILE A 424 3.48 -0.14 -17.02
CA ILE A 424 3.61 0.47 -18.36
C ILE A 424 2.37 0.17 -19.22
N GLN A 425 1.84 -1.05 -19.17
CA GLN A 425 0.61 -1.42 -19.89
C GLN A 425 -0.64 -0.72 -19.33
N LYS A 426 -0.69 -0.44 -18.02
CA LYS A 426 -1.82 0.21 -17.35
C LYS A 426 -1.80 1.74 -17.49
N THR A 427 -0.63 2.36 -17.44
CA THR A 427 -0.45 3.83 -17.50
C THR A 427 -0.31 4.33 -18.93
N GLY A 428 0.23 3.49 -19.84
CA GLY A 428 0.69 3.94 -21.15
C GLY A 428 1.91 4.86 -21.06
N GLU A 429 2.68 4.83 -19.97
CA GLU A 429 3.87 5.67 -19.78
C GLU A 429 5.15 4.83 -19.71
N LEU A 430 6.14 5.14 -20.55
CA LEU A 430 7.44 4.49 -20.54
C LEU A 430 8.53 5.45 -20.05
N TRP A 431 9.23 5.05 -18.98
CA TRP A 431 10.18 5.89 -18.26
C TRP A 431 11.65 5.53 -18.61
N GLY A 432 12.57 6.50 -18.42
CA GLY A 432 14.01 6.34 -18.66
C GLY A 432 14.87 7.37 -17.92
N GLY A 433 15.93 6.89 -17.27
CA GLY A 433 16.88 7.70 -16.50
C GLY A 433 18.09 8.18 -17.31
N ILE A 434 19.13 8.63 -16.61
CA ILE A 434 20.39 9.09 -17.23
C ILE A 434 21.17 7.89 -17.81
N PRO A 435 21.58 7.92 -19.09
CA PRO A 435 22.26 6.80 -19.72
C PRO A 435 23.70 6.63 -19.22
N HIS A 436 24.02 5.47 -18.64
CA HIS A 436 25.34 5.17 -18.07
C HIS A 436 26.46 4.89 -19.11
N ASN A 437 26.21 5.14 -20.40
CA ASN A 437 27.01 4.63 -21.52
C ASN A 437 28.16 5.56 -21.97
N GLY A 438 28.94 6.09 -21.03
CA GLY A 438 30.24 6.72 -21.31
C GLY A 438 30.22 8.00 -22.16
N LYS A 439 29.04 8.60 -22.39
CA LYS A 439 28.89 9.96 -22.91
C LYS A 439 28.49 10.85 -21.73
N ASN A 440 29.20 11.97 -21.53
CA ASN A 440 28.84 12.97 -20.52
C ASN A 440 27.57 13.73 -20.96
N THR A 441 26.42 13.09 -20.79
CA THR A 441 25.10 13.67 -21.02
C THR A 441 24.25 13.43 -19.80
N ASP A 442 24.16 14.43 -18.91
CA ASP A 442 23.30 14.43 -17.72
C ASP A 442 21.80 14.58 -18.07
N ILE A 443 21.42 14.16 -19.28
CA ILE A 443 20.09 14.29 -19.85
C ILE A 443 19.43 12.91 -19.73
N PRO A 444 18.33 12.76 -18.98
CA PRO A 444 17.62 11.49 -18.90
C PRO A 444 16.98 11.15 -20.25
N CYS A 445 16.95 9.87 -20.60
CA CYS A 445 16.41 9.41 -21.87
C CYS A 445 15.69 8.06 -21.75
N VAL A 446 14.58 7.91 -22.47
CA VAL A 446 13.96 6.61 -22.71
C VAL A 446 14.76 5.91 -23.81
N LYS A 447 15.15 4.65 -23.60
CA LYS A 447 15.75 3.77 -24.63
C LYS A 447 14.81 2.60 -24.94
N ALA A 448 14.74 2.21 -26.22
CA ALA A 448 14.10 0.97 -26.66
C ALA A 448 14.80 0.38 -27.91
N TYR A 449 14.47 -0.85 -28.27
CA TYR A 449 14.88 -1.48 -29.53
C TYR A 449 13.84 -1.20 -30.62
N THR A 450 14.29 -1.07 -31.87
CA THR A 450 13.42 -0.84 -33.03
C THR A 450 12.87 -2.15 -33.59
N GLY A 451 11.59 -2.18 -33.95
CA GLY A 451 10.89 -3.35 -34.49
C GLY A 451 10.12 -4.14 -33.42
N PRO A 452 9.37 -5.18 -33.84
CA PRO A 452 8.54 -6.00 -32.94
C PRO A 452 9.38 -6.85 -31.99
N LEU A 453 8.76 -7.31 -30.90
CA LEU A 453 9.39 -8.20 -29.93
C LEU A 453 9.49 -9.61 -30.50
N LEU A 454 10.72 -10.11 -30.65
CA LEU A 454 11.02 -11.40 -31.27
C LEU A 454 10.33 -12.57 -30.55
N GLU A 455 9.98 -13.60 -31.32
CA GLU A 455 9.36 -14.81 -30.80
C GLU A 455 10.29 -15.53 -29.80
N GLY A 456 9.73 -15.93 -28.65
CA GLY A 456 10.48 -16.51 -27.54
C GLY A 456 11.17 -15.51 -26.59
N GLN A 457 11.10 -14.19 -26.84
CA GLN A 457 11.62 -13.19 -25.90
C GLN A 457 10.57 -12.72 -24.89
N ILE A 458 10.99 -12.57 -23.63
CA ILE A 458 10.20 -11.95 -22.55
C ILE A 458 10.44 -10.44 -22.59
N GLY A 459 9.37 -9.65 -22.65
CA GLY A 459 9.47 -8.20 -22.78
C GLY A 459 8.13 -7.52 -23.08
N ILE A 460 8.21 -6.24 -23.43
CA ILE A 460 7.07 -5.43 -23.90
C ILE A 460 7.33 -4.93 -25.32
N GLU A 461 6.31 -5.00 -26.16
CA GLU A 461 6.24 -4.36 -27.47
C GLU A 461 5.24 -3.20 -27.41
N PHE A 462 5.55 -2.09 -28.05
CA PHE A 462 4.72 -0.90 -28.01
C PHE A 462 4.88 -0.03 -29.24
N THR A 463 3.90 0.84 -29.45
CA THR A 463 3.94 1.95 -30.41
C THR A 463 3.92 3.30 -29.68
N THR A 464 4.39 4.36 -30.33
CA THR A 464 4.32 5.72 -29.79
C THR A 464 4.23 6.74 -30.92
N SER A 465 3.49 7.83 -30.68
CA SER A 465 3.48 9.02 -31.54
C SER A 465 4.66 9.97 -31.27
N VAL A 466 5.42 9.75 -30.19
CA VAL A 466 6.60 10.56 -29.89
C VAL A 466 7.74 10.11 -30.79
N LYS A 467 8.26 11.02 -31.61
CA LYS A 467 9.39 10.73 -32.51
C LYS A 467 10.70 10.64 -31.72
N PRO A 468 11.53 9.59 -31.92
CA PRO A 468 12.84 9.50 -31.28
C PRO A 468 13.82 10.54 -31.82
N ASP A 469 14.77 10.93 -30.98
CA ASP A 469 15.76 11.98 -31.26
C ASP A 469 17.02 11.45 -31.95
N SER A 470 17.34 10.19 -31.72
CA SER A 470 18.48 9.50 -32.29
C SER A 470 18.17 8.03 -32.53
N TYR A 471 18.57 7.56 -33.70
CA TYR A 471 18.63 6.15 -34.05
C TYR A 471 20.08 5.69 -34.00
N HIS A 472 20.36 4.74 -33.12
CA HIS A 472 21.55 3.91 -33.17
C HIS A 472 21.16 2.55 -33.79
N PRO A 473 22.09 1.72 -34.31
CA PRO A 473 21.73 0.45 -34.92
C PRO A 473 20.84 -0.38 -33.99
N ASN A 474 19.62 -0.67 -34.47
CA ASN A 474 18.53 -1.34 -33.79
C ASN A 474 18.00 -0.71 -32.48
N THR A 475 18.34 0.55 -32.16
CA THR A 475 17.88 1.23 -30.93
C THR A 475 17.42 2.67 -31.17
N ALA A 476 16.33 3.05 -30.50
CA ALA A 476 15.75 4.39 -30.50
C ALA A 476 15.84 5.01 -29.12
N TYR A 477 16.04 6.34 -29.08
CA TYR A 477 16.14 7.13 -27.87
C TYR A 477 15.16 8.30 -27.90
N TRP A 478 14.71 8.70 -26.71
CA TRP A 478 13.90 9.89 -26.49
C TRP A 478 14.45 10.64 -25.28
N SER A 479 15.36 11.58 -25.51
CA SER A 479 15.97 12.37 -24.43
C SER A 479 15.06 13.50 -23.97
N ALA A 480 15.19 13.89 -22.70
CA ALA A 480 14.52 15.07 -22.15
C ALA A 480 14.84 16.34 -22.97
N GLY A 481 13.83 17.17 -23.21
CA GLY A 481 13.91 18.36 -24.06
C GLY A 481 13.44 18.14 -25.51
N ASN A 482 13.22 16.90 -25.94
CA ASN A 482 12.59 16.64 -27.25
C ASN A 482 11.06 16.80 -27.20
N PRO A 483 10.41 17.26 -28.29
CA PRO A 483 8.95 17.38 -28.35
C PRO A 483 8.23 16.06 -28.05
N GLY A 484 7.28 16.10 -27.11
CA GLY A 484 6.52 14.92 -26.66
C GLY A 484 7.20 14.09 -25.56
N VAL A 485 8.43 14.41 -25.17
CA VAL A 485 9.10 13.80 -24.01
C VAL A 485 8.87 14.66 -22.77
N GLN A 486 8.20 14.10 -21.78
CA GLN A 486 7.99 14.77 -20.49
C GLN A 486 9.16 14.52 -19.54
N VAL A 487 9.36 15.42 -18.57
CA VAL A 487 10.36 15.24 -17.51
C VAL A 487 9.65 15.22 -16.16
N ARG A 488 9.83 14.14 -15.40
CA ARG A 488 9.24 13.96 -14.06
C ARG A 488 10.28 13.34 -13.12
N GLY A 489 10.53 13.97 -11.97
CA GLY A 489 11.45 13.43 -10.96
C GLY A 489 12.90 13.17 -11.44
N GLY A 490 13.37 13.87 -12.48
CA GLY A 490 14.68 13.60 -13.10
C GLY A 490 14.70 12.50 -14.16
N TYR A 491 13.54 11.93 -14.51
CA TYR A 491 13.38 10.92 -15.57
C TYR A 491 12.70 11.52 -16.81
N ALA A 492 13.04 10.97 -17.98
CA ALA A 492 12.32 11.18 -19.23
C ALA A 492 11.15 10.19 -19.33
N VAL A 493 9.99 10.67 -19.78
CA VAL A 493 8.75 9.88 -19.91
C VAL A 493 8.13 10.12 -21.28
N ILE A 494 7.75 9.03 -21.96
CA ILE A 494 6.99 9.09 -23.22
C ILE A 494 5.69 8.28 -23.09
N ASN A 495 4.65 8.73 -23.80
CA ASN A 495 3.41 7.98 -23.88
C ASN A 495 3.53 6.86 -24.94
N VAL A 496 3.06 5.67 -24.60
CA VAL A 496 3.15 4.45 -25.41
C VAL A 496 1.83 3.68 -25.39
N THR A 497 1.56 2.95 -26.46
CA THR A 497 0.48 1.96 -26.52
C THR A 497 1.12 0.58 -26.58
N VAL A 498 1.00 -0.22 -25.52
CA VAL A 498 1.54 -1.58 -25.48
C VAL A 498 0.74 -2.50 -26.41
N THR A 499 1.40 -3.08 -27.40
CA THR A 499 0.80 -3.99 -28.39
C THR A 499 0.97 -5.45 -28.00
N LYS A 500 2.00 -5.79 -27.22
CA LYS A 500 2.29 -7.14 -26.73
C LYS A 500 3.03 -7.03 -25.40
N ASN A 501 2.65 -7.86 -24.43
CA ASN A 501 3.38 -8.02 -23.17
C ASN A 501 3.55 -9.52 -22.95
N THR A 502 4.79 -10.00 -22.83
CA THR A 502 5.11 -11.43 -22.63
C THR A 502 5.65 -11.75 -21.24
N HIS A 503 5.61 -10.79 -20.29
CA HIS A 503 5.94 -11.05 -18.89
C HIS A 503 4.84 -11.89 -18.22
N SER A 504 5.24 -13.00 -17.59
CA SER A 504 4.41 -13.85 -16.73
C SER A 504 4.75 -13.65 -15.25
N ILE A 505 3.78 -13.91 -14.38
CA ILE A 505 4.00 -14.00 -12.92
C ILE A 505 4.91 -15.19 -12.55
N LEU A 506 5.06 -16.17 -13.45
CA LEU A 506 5.95 -17.33 -13.29
C LEU A 506 7.39 -17.08 -13.76
N ASP A 507 7.69 -15.88 -14.29
CA ASP A 507 9.04 -15.52 -14.74
C ASP A 507 9.90 -14.89 -13.62
N TYR A 508 9.38 -14.83 -12.39
CA TYR A 508 10.00 -14.25 -11.20
C TYR A 508 9.86 -15.23 -10.02
#